data_AF-A0A0G0MQE4-F1
#
_entry.id   AF-A0A0G0MQE4-F1
#
_cell.length_a   1.000
_cell.length_b   1.000
_cell.length_c   1.000
_cell.angle_alpha   90.00
_cell.angle_beta   90.00
_cell.angle_gamma   90.00
#
_symmetry.space_group_name_H-M   'P 1'
#
loop_
_entity.id
_entity.type
_entity.pdbx_description
1 polymer ?
#
loop_
_entity_poly.entity_id
_entity_poly.type
_entity_poly.pdbx_seq_one_letter_code
_entity_poly.pdbx_strand_id
1 'polypeptide(L)'
;MATIKQKKAIQKLSENVRNEPLGKILKEAGYSDSVSKSPTKVTRSKGWKQLINEYFPDEELLKAHKKLLNKKEIVVHQGEFKKTGQPHSDVKYALDLLYKLKGLYRDTELSYVEKNGRTHFEEMSNEELDQWEIMLKKEHRLLCERLEKYGKRRGDKSG
;
A
#
# COMPACT_ATOMS: atom_id res chain seq x y z
N MET A 1 -18.58 -8.65 21.05
CA MET A 1 -19.28 -7.35 21.00
C MET A 1 -18.26 -6.25 21.27
N ALA A 2 -18.34 -5.13 20.54
CA ALA A 2 -17.43 -4.02 20.78
C ALA A 2 -17.85 -3.20 22.02
N THR A 3 -16.89 -2.78 22.82
CA THR A 3 -17.18 -2.08 24.09
C THR A 3 -17.36 -0.58 23.86
N ILE A 4 -18.01 0.11 24.81
CA ILE A 4 -18.22 1.57 24.75
C ILE A 4 -16.87 2.31 24.63
N LYS A 5 -15.84 1.86 25.37
CA LYS A 5 -14.50 2.44 25.30
C LYS A 5 -13.85 2.25 23.93
N GLN A 6 -14.09 1.12 23.25
CA GLN A 6 -13.59 0.89 21.89
C GLN A 6 -14.28 1.79 20.86
N LYS A 7 -15.60 1.98 20.97
CA LYS A 7 -16.35 2.91 20.11
C LYS A 7 -15.83 4.33 20.24
N LYS A 8 -15.67 4.82 21.48
CA LYS A 8 -15.13 6.16 21.75
C LYS A 8 -13.70 6.34 21.22
N ALA A 9 -12.86 5.31 21.36
CA ALA A 9 -11.49 5.35 20.85
C ALA A 9 -11.44 5.40 19.31
N ILE A 10 -12.29 4.65 18.62
CA ILE A 10 -12.34 4.65 17.15
C ILE A 10 -12.90 5.96 16.60
N GLN A 11 -13.93 6.53 17.25
CA GLN A 11 -14.42 7.85 16.92
C GLN A 11 -13.28 8.90 17.01
N LYS A 12 -12.57 8.95 18.14
CA LYS A 12 -11.41 9.84 18.32
C LYS A 12 -10.30 9.58 17.30
N LEU A 13 -10.05 8.32 16.94
CA LEU A 13 -9.08 7.94 15.92
C LEU A 13 -9.49 8.48 14.54
N SER A 14 -10.77 8.37 14.17
CA SER A 14 -11.29 8.89 12.89
C SER A 14 -11.21 10.41 12.80
N GLU A 15 -11.34 11.12 13.92
CA GLU A 15 -11.20 12.57 14.00
C GLU A 15 -9.72 13.01 13.95
N ASN A 16 -8.77 12.16 14.37
CA ASN A 16 -7.35 12.50 14.56
C ASN A 16 -6.35 11.57 13.85
N VAL A 17 -6.71 11.05 12.67
CA VAL A 17 -5.99 9.96 11.96
C VAL A 17 -4.46 10.16 11.83
N ARG A 18 -3.94 11.39 11.87
CA ARG A 18 -2.50 11.69 11.76
C ARG A 18 -1.86 12.36 12.98
N ASN A 19 -2.62 12.83 13.96
CA ASN A 19 -2.10 13.79 14.93
C ASN A 19 -1.75 13.17 16.29
N GLU A 20 -2.33 12.02 16.65
CA GLU A 20 -2.15 11.48 17.99
C GLU A 20 -1.71 10.01 18.01
N PRO A 21 -0.77 9.64 18.89
CA PRO A 21 -0.39 8.25 19.06
C PRO A 21 -1.57 7.47 19.68
N LEU A 22 -1.79 6.24 19.20
CA LEU A 22 -2.92 5.40 19.60
C LEU A 22 -3.05 5.22 21.12
N GLY A 23 -1.92 5.18 21.85
CA GLY A 23 -1.94 5.11 23.31
C GLY A 23 -2.60 6.32 23.99
N LYS A 24 -2.40 7.53 23.44
CA LYS A 24 -3.06 8.76 23.93
C LYS A 24 -4.57 8.69 23.69
N ILE A 25 -4.96 8.28 22.47
CA ILE A 25 -6.38 8.09 22.11
C ILE A 25 -7.07 7.10 23.04
N LEU A 26 -6.41 5.97 23.36
CA LEU A 26 -6.94 4.98 24.31
C LEU A 26 -7.06 5.58 25.72
N LYS A 27 -6.07 6.35 26.18
CA LYS A 27 -6.14 7.02 27.49
C LYS A 27 -7.35 7.96 27.58
N GLU A 28 -7.58 8.77 26.55
CA GLU A 28 -8.74 9.68 26.48
C GLU A 28 -10.09 8.96 26.32
N ALA A 29 -10.07 7.75 25.77
CA ALA A 29 -11.23 6.86 25.71
C ALA A 29 -11.50 6.16 27.05
N GLY A 30 -10.67 6.37 28.08
CA GLY A 30 -10.86 5.85 29.44
C GLY A 30 -10.19 4.50 29.69
N TYR A 31 -9.17 4.13 28.92
CA TYR A 31 -8.30 3.00 29.24
C TYR A 31 -7.25 3.37 30.30
N SER A 32 -6.83 2.38 31.08
CA SER A 32 -5.77 2.57 32.08
C SER A 32 -4.42 2.78 31.40
N ASP A 33 -3.48 3.41 32.11
CA ASP A 33 -2.14 3.68 31.58
C ASP A 33 -1.41 2.40 31.13
N SER A 34 -1.62 1.29 31.82
CA SER A 34 -1.06 -0.01 31.44
C SER A 34 -1.54 -0.49 30.06
N VAL A 35 -2.83 -0.30 29.75
CA VAL A 35 -3.43 -0.70 28.47
C VAL A 35 -3.07 0.30 27.38
N SER A 36 -3.07 1.60 27.69
CA SER A 36 -2.70 2.67 26.77
C SER A 36 -1.22 2.57 26.32
N LYS A 37 -0.32 2.10 27.18
CA LYS A 37 1.08 1.80 26.85
C LYS A 37 1.26 0.52 26.01
N SER A 38 0.25 -0.34 25.95
CA SER A 38 0.24 -1.56 25.12
C SER A 38 -1.06 -1.70 24.31
N PRO A 39 -1.26 -0.86 23.27
CA PRO A 39 -2.48 -0.84 22.47
C PRO A 39 -2.81 -2.15 21.76
N THR A 40 -1.82 -3.02 21.55
CA THR A 40 -1.94 -4.30 20.82
C THR A 40 -3.03 -5.20 21.37
N LYS A 41 -3.27 -5.20 22.69
CA LYS A 41 -4.34 -5.97 23.32
C LYS A 41 -5.73 -5.52 22.86
N VAL A 42 -5.90 -4.21 22.67
CA VAL A 42 -7.17 -3.62 22.21
C VAL A 42 -7.34 -3.84 20.72
N THR A 43 -6.31 -3.55 19.91
CA THR A 43 -6.39 -3.60 18.44
C THR A 43 -6.55 -5.00 17.88
N ARG A 44 -6.03 -6.03 18.58
CA ARG A 44 -6.21 -7.44 18.17
C ARG A 44 -7.57 -8.02 18.56
N SER A 45 -8.32 -7.35 19.43
CA SER A 45 -9.61 -7.85 19.89
C SER A 45 -10.65 -7.90 18.75
N LYS A 46 -11.56 -8.88 18.81
CA LYS A 46 -12.62 -9.04 17.80
C LYS A 46 -13.52 -7.80 17.68
N GLY A 47 -13.86 -7.18 18.81
CA GLY A 47 -14.69 -5.98 18.84
C GLY A 47 -14.04 -4.78 18.17
N TRP A 48 -12.72 -4.61 18.33
CA TRP A 48 -11.99 -3.55 17.64
C TRP A 48 -11.97 -3.76 16.13
N LYS A 49 -11.67 -4.99 15.66
CA LYS A 49 -11.67 -5.32 14.23
C LYS A 49 -13.04 -5.07 13.59
N GLN A 50 -14.12 -5.41 14.29
CA GLN A 50 -15.49 -5.16 13.81
C GLN A 50 -15.75 -3.65 13.63
N LEU A 51 -15.38 -2.83 14.62
CA LEU A 51 -15.58 -1.38 14.53
C LEU A 51 -14.67 -0.72 13.48
N ILE A 52 -13.44 -1.20 13.30
CA ILE A 52 -12.57 -0.71 12.23
C ILE A 52 -13.21 -0.96 10.88
N ASN A 53 -13.77 -2.14 10.63
CA ASN A 53 -14.45 -2.43 9.36
C ASN A 53 -15.72 -1.60 9.17
N GLU A 54 -16.39 -1.19 10.26
CA GLU A 54 -17.56 -0.31 10.22
C GLU A 54 -17.19 1.13 9.86
N TYR A 55 -16.11 1.67 10.43
CA TYR A 55 -15.65 3.04 10.17
C TYR A 55 -14.76 3.18 8.92
N PHE A 56 -14.02 2.13 8.59
CA PHE A 56 -13.05 2.07 7.51
C PHE A 56 -13.22 0.75 6.73
N PRO A 57 -14.30 0.61 5.96
CA PRO A 57 -14.57 -0.60 5.21
C PRO A 57 -13.49 -0.86 4.15
N ASP A 58 -13.19 -2.13 3.91
CA ASP A 58 -12.13 -2.57 2.98
C ASP A 58 -12.32 -1.99 1.57
N GLU A 59 -13.56 -1.83 1.11
CA GLU A 59 -13.86 -1.24 -0.20
C GLU A 59 -13.40 0.22 -0.32
N GLU A 60 -13.57 1.02 0.74
CA GLU A 60 -13.11 2.40 0.77
C GLU A 60 -11.60 2.48 0.86
N LEU A 61 -10.99 1.59 1.65
CA LEU A 61 -9.54 1.48 1.73
C LEU A 61 -8.94 1.15 0.36
N LEU A 62 -9.54 0.22 -0.38
CA LEU A 62 -9.13 -0.13 -1.75
C LEU A 62 -9.33 1.05 -2.73
N LYS A 63 -10.42 1.80 -2.62
CA LYS A 63 -10.65 3.01 -3.42
C LYS A 63 -9.58 4.07 -3.14
N ALA A 64 -9.25 4.30 -1.87
CA ALA A 64 -8.19 5.22 -1.47
C ALA A 64 -6.81 4.76 -1.98
N HIS A 65 -6.52 3.47 -1.89
CA HIS A 65 -5.27 2.89 -2.40
C HIS A 65 -5.13 3.07 -3.92
N LYS A 66 -6.20 2.84 -4.70
CA LYS A 66 -6.23 3.12 -6.14
C LYS A 66 -6.01 4.61 -6.46
N LYS A 67 -6.54 5.52 -5.65
CA LYS A 67 -6.30 6.97 -5.80
C LYS A 67 -4.83 7.30 -5.54
N LEU A 68 -4.22 6.71 -4.51
CA LEU A 68 -2.80 6.90 -4.19
C LEU A 68 -1.89 6.45 -5.33
N LEU A 69 -2.18 5.32 -5.98
CA LEU A 69 -1.39 4.82 -7.11
C LEU A 69 -1.33 5.80 -8.30
N ASN A 70 -2.33 6.67 -8.45
CA ASN A 70 -2.41 7.64 -9.54
C ASN A 70 -2.04 9.07 -9.10
N LYS A 71 -1.55 9.25 -7.86
CA LYS A 71 -1.22 10.56 -7.31
C LYS A 71 0.03 11.10 -7.99
N LYS A 72 -0.08 12.28 -8.59
CA LYS A 72 1.05 13.02 -9.18
C LYS A 72 1.68 13.94 -8.16
N GLU A 73 2.98 14.17 -8.31
CA GLU A 73 3.70 15.10 -7.47
C GLU A 73 3.38 16.55 -7.85
N ILE A 74 3.29 17.39 -6.83
CA ILE A 74 3.11 18.84 -6.97
C ILE A 74 4.28 19.47 -6.25
N VAL A 75 5.10 20.20 -6.99
CA VAL A 75 6.30 20.84 -6.46
C VAL A 75 6.07 22.34 -6.43
N VAL A 76 6.47 22.98 -5.34
CA VAL A 76 6.49 24.44 -5.25
C VAL A 76 7.84 24.92 -5.75
N HIS A 77 7.84 25.72 -6.81
CA HIS A 77 9.04 26.35 -7.33
C HIS A 77 8.82 27.85 -7.42
N GLN A 78 9.62 28.63 -6.69
CA GLN A 78 9.52 30.10 -6.64
C GLN A 78 8.12 30.62 -6.25
N GLY A 79 7.44 29.91 -5.33
CA GLY A 79 6.10 30.29 -4.86
C GLY A 79 4.94 29.85 -5.76
N GLU A 80 5.23 29.28 -6.94
CA GLU A 80 4.21 28.74 -7.83
C GLU A 80 4.07 27.21 -7.67
N PHE A 81 2.83 26.73 -7.69
CA PHE A 81 2.52 25.30 -7.69
C PHE A 81 2.62 24.73 -9.11
N LYS A 82 3.61 23.86 -9.34
CA LYS A 82 3.77 23.16 -10.62
C LYS A 82 3.45 21.68 -10.43
N LYS A 83 2.48 21.18 -11.22
CA LYS A 83 2.21 19.74 -11.32
C LYS A 83 3.31 19.11 -12.16
N THR A 84 4.02 18.14 -11.60
CA THR A 84 4.98 17.37 -12.39
C THR A 84 4.24 16.20 -13.05
N GLY A 85 4.80 15.69 -14.15
CA GLY A 85 4.34 14.44 -14.75
C GLY A 85 4.69 13.21 -13.90
N GLN A 86 5.46 13.41 -12.82
CA GLN A 86 6.04 12.34 -12.01
C GLN A 86 5.05 11.84 -10.95
N PRO A 87 5.11 10.55 -10.60
CA PRO A 87 4.35 9.98 -9.49
C PRO A 87 4.82 10.58 -8.16
N HIS A 88 3.90 10.84 -7.23
CA HIS A 88 4.25 11.27 -5.87
C HIS A 88 4.98 10.15 -5.11
N SER A 89 5.84 10.51 -4.17
CA SER A 89 6.53 9.57 -3.27
C SER A 89 5.62 8.55 -2.55
N ASP A 90 4.35 8.89 -2.29
CA ASP A 90 3.35 8.01 -1.67
C ASP A 90 3.00 6.81 -2.58
N VAL A 91 3.15 6.97 -3.90
CA VAL A 91 2.90 5.93 -4.90
C VAL A 91 3.83 4.74 -4.69
N LYS A 92 5.09 4.98 -4.27
CA LYS A 92 6.06 3.92 -3.97
C LYS A 92 5.53 2.95 -2.92
N TYR A 93 5.01 3.47 -1.81
CA TYR A 93 4.47 2.65 -0.73
C TYR A 93 3.21 1.88 -1.15
N ALA A 94 2.37 2.51 -1.97
CA ALA A 94 1.20 1.84 -2.52
C ALA A 94 1.58 0.67 -3.43
N LEU A 95 2.57 0.85 -4.30
CA LEU A 95 3.10 -0.21 -5.15
C LEU A 95 3.73 -1.33 -4.34
N ASP A 96 4.57 -1.01 -3.35
CA ASP A 96 5.24 -2.00 -2.49
C ASP A 96 4.25 -2.97 -1.83
N LEU A 97 3.16 -2.44 -1.28
CA LEU A 97 2.05 -3.22 -0.73
C LEU A 97 1.40 -4.12 -1.79
N LEU A 98 1.17 -3.61 -2.99
CA LEU A 98 0.57 -4.38 -4.08
C LEU A 98 1.46 -5.55 -4.54
N TYR A 99 2.77 -5.34 -4.64
CA TYR A 99 3.73 -6.41 -4.97
C TYR A 99 3.77 -7.50 -3.89
N LYS A 100 3.73 -7.11 -2.60
CA LYS A 100 3.63 -8.04 -1.47
C LYS A 100 2.34 -8.86 -1.52
N LEU A 101 1.19 -8.21 -1.75
CA LEU A 101 -0.10 -8.89 -1.85
C LEU A 101 -0.17 -9.87 -3.04
N LYS A 102 0.49 -9.55 -4.15
CA LYS A 102 0.57 -10.44 -5.31
C LYS A 102 1.60 -11.58 -5.15
N GLY A 103 2.36 -11.61 -4.06
CA GLY A 103 3.45 -12.57 -3.88
C GLY A 103 4.58 -12.40 -4.90
N LEU A 104 4.72 -11.20 -5.49
CA LEU A 104 5.75 -10.88 -6.48
C LEU A 104 7.01 -10.30 -5.84
N TYR A 105 6.96 -9.97 -4.55
CA TYR A 105 8.16 -9.82 -3.76
C TYR A 105 8.85 -11.18 -3.70
N ARG A 106 9.86 -11.37 -4.55
CA ARG A 106 10.85 -12.41 -4.29
C ARG A 106 11.61 -11.95 -3.04
N ASP A 107 11.90 -12.87 -2.14
CA ASP A 107 12.98 -12.68 -1.18
C ASP A 107 14.28 -12.64 -1.99
N THR A 108 14.54 -11.51 -2.62
CA THR A 108 15.79 -11.28 -3.33
C THR A 108 16.83 -11.19 -2.24
N GLU A 109 17.59 -12.27 -2.04
CA GLU A 109 18.86 -12.18 -1.33
C GLU A 109 19.66 -11.07 -2.03
N LEU A 110 19.80 -9.94 -1.35
CA LEU A 110 20.52 -8.79 -1.85
C LEU A 110 21.99 -9.20 -2.00
N SER A 111 22.42 -9.53 -3.22
CA SER A 111 23.83 -9.79 -3.49
C SER A 111 24.56 -8.46 -3.52
N TYR A 112 25.38 -8.20 -2.51
CA TYR A 112 26.26 -7.04 -2.45
C TYR A 112 27.49 -7.28 -3.34
N VAL A 113 27.86 -6.27 -4.13
CA VAL A 113 29.13 -6.26 -4.86
C VAL A 113 30.07 -5.28 -4.17
N GLU A 114 31.22 -5.75 -3.68
CA GLU A 114 32.27 -4.87 -3.17
C GLU A 114 33.04 -4.25 -4.35
N LYS A 115 32.96 -2.93 -4.49
CA LYS A 115 33.84 -2.15 -5.37
C LYS A 115 34.61 -1.14 -4.51
N ASN A 116 35.94 -1.19 -4.56
CA ASN A 116 36.83 -0.24 -3.88
C ASN A 116 36.57 -0.07 -2.36
N GLY A 117 36.30 -1.17 -1.64
CA GLY A 117 36.11 -1.15 -0.19
C GLY A 117 34.82 -0.46 0.29
N ARG A 118 33.85 -0.21 -0.62
CA ARG A 118 32.50 0.25 -0.28
C ARG A 118 31.47 -0.70 -0.86
N THR A 119 30.48 -1.03 -0.05
CA THR A 119 29.32 -1.81 -0.47
C THR A 119 28.42 -0.90 -1.30
N HIS A 120 28.32 -1.16 -2.60
CA HIS A 120 27.42 -0.41 -3.48
C HIS A 120 26.20 -1.24 -3.85
N PHE A 121 25.03 -0.61 -3.78
CA PHE A 121 23.82 -1.14 -4.38
C PHE A 121 23.96 -0.92 -5.89
N GLU A 122 23.86 -1.98 -6.69
CA GLU A 122 23.89 -1.85 -8.15
C GLU A 122 22.49 -1.38 -8.58
N GLU A 123 22.30 -0.06 -8.56
CA GLU A 123 21.08 0.56 -9.10
C GLU A 123 21.06 0.38 -10.61
N MET A 124 20.01 -0.25 -11.15
CA MET A 124 19.74 -0.22 -12.59
C MET A 124 19.63 1.24 -13.05
N SER A 125 20.24 1.58 -14.18
CA SER A 125 20.12 2.92 -14.75
C SER A 125 18.67 3.20 -15.15
N ASN A 126 18.31 4.49 -15.28
CA ASN A 126 16.98 4.87 -15.77
C ASN A 126 16.73 4.33 -17.19
N GLU A 127 17.76 4.25 -18.05
CA GLU A 127 17.62 3.66 -19.38
C GLU A 127 17.34 2.14 -19.32
N GLU A 128 17.99 1.44 -18.39
CA GLU A 128 17.75 0.00 -18.18
C GLU A 128 16.33 -0.25 -17.65
N LEU A 129 15.84 0.61 -16.74
CA LEU A 129 14.45 0.56 -16.24
C LEU A 129 13.43 0.76 -17.37
N ASP A 130 13.64 1.73 -18.24
CA ASP A 130 12.76 2.02 -19.38
C ASP A 130 12.71 0.82 -20.35
N GLN A 131 13.86 0.21 -20.63
CA GLN A 131 13.92 -1.00 -21.47
C GLN A 131 13.15 -2.17 -20.85
N TRP A 132 13.28 -2.37 -19.53
CA TRP A 132 12.52 -3.37 -18.79
C TRP A 132 11.01 -3.08 -18.84
N GLU A 133 10.60 -1.82 -18.72
CA GLU A 133 9.19 -1.46 -18.83
C GLU A 133 8.62 -1.82 -20.22
N ILE A 134 9.36 -1.54 -21.28
CA ILE A 134 8.99 -1.91 -22.65
C ILE A 134 8.87 -3.43 -22.81
N MET A 135 9.84 -4.19 -22.28
CA MET A 135 9.81 -5.66 -22.32
C MET A 135 8.59 -6.23 -21.59
N LEU A 136 8.33 -5.77 -20.36
CA LEU A 136 7.20 -6.21 -19.55
C LEU A 136 5.86 -5.89 -20.22
N LYS A 137 5.71 -4.70 -20.82
CA LYS A 137 4.50 -4.35 -21.57
C LYS A 137 4.28 -5.29 -22.77
N LYS A 138 5.36 -5.66 -23.48
CA LYS A 138 5.30 -6.59 -24.61
C LYS A 138 4.93 -8.01 -24.16
N GLU A 139 5.52 -8.49 -23.07
CA GLU A 139 5.23 -9.81 -22.50
C GLU A 139 3.79 -9.91 -22.00
N HIS A 140 3.31 -8.87 -21.31
CA HIS A 140 1.92 -8.78 -20.88
C HIS A 140 0.95 -8.82 -22.07
N ARG A 141 1.25 -8.10 -23.15
CA ARG A 141 0.45 -8.15 -24.39
C ARG A 141 0.38 -9.58 -24.96
N LEU A 142 1.52 -10.26 -25.05
CA LEU A 142 1.58 -11.63 -25.56
C LEU A 142 0.80 -12.62 -24.67
N LEU A 143 0.84 -12.43 -23.34
CA LEU A 143 0.03 -13.20 -22.39
C LEU A 143 -1.47 -12.98 -22.60
N CYS A 144 -1.91 -11.72 -22.77
CA CYS A 144 -3.30 -11.39 -23.09
C CYS A 144 -3.77 -12.07 -24.38
N GLU A 145 -3.01 -11.92 -25.47
CA GLU A 145 -3.32 -12.55 -26.77
C GLU A 145 -3.39 -14.08 -26.68
N ARG A 146 -2.48 -14.68 -25.90
CA ARG A 146 -2.47 -16.12 -25.65
C ARG A 146 -3.73 -16.56 -24.89
N LEU A 147 -4.13 -15.83 -23.85
CA LEU A 147 -5.34 -16.11 -23.08
C LEU A 147 -6.61 -15.98 -23.93
N GLU A 148 -6.71 -14.98 -24.80
CA GLU A 148 -7.83 -14.84 -25.75
C GLU A 148 -7.93 -16.02 -26.72
N LYS A 149 -6.79 -16.52 -27.21
CA LYS A 149 -6.73 -17.70 -28.08
C LYS A 149 -7.15 -18.99 -27.35
N TYR A 150 -6.80 -19.13 -26.07
CA TYR A 150 -7.27 -20.24 -25.24
C TYR A 150 -8.76 -20.14 -24.89
N GLY A 151 -9.28 -18.93 -24.70
CA GLY A 151 -10.71 -18.67 -24.49
C GLY A 151 -11.57 -19.06 -25.70
N LYS A 152 -11.15 -18.68 -26.92
CA LYS A 152 -11.85 -19.05 -28.17
C LYS A 152 -11.89 -20.56 -28.40
N ARG A 153 -10.83 -21.31 -28.07
CA ARG A 153 -10.79 -22.79 -28.23
C ARG A 153 -11.72 -23.56 -27.28
N ARG A 154 -12.18 -22.95 -26.17
CA ARG A 154 -13.11 -23.57 -25.23
C ARG A 154 -14.59 -23.35 -25.60
N GLY A 155 -14.90 -22.34 -26.42
CA GLY A 155 -16.27 -22.04 -26.88
C GLY A 155 -16.76 -22.91 -28.05
N ASP A 156 -15.84 -23.51 -28.83
CA ASP A 156 -16.17 -24.31 -30.02
C ASP A 156 -16.43 -25.81 -29.75
N LYS A 157 -16.38 -26.27 -28.50
CA LYS A 157 -16.64 -27.69 -28.13
C LYS A 157 -18.02 -27.92 -27.50
N SER A 158 -18.93 -26.95 -27.63
CA SER A 158 -20.30 -27.00 -27.10
C SER A 158 -21.36 -26.81 -28.20
N GLY A 159 -21.03 -27.17 -29.44
CA GLY A 159 -21.96 -27.31 -30.57
C GLY A 159 -22.28 -28.76 -30.85
#